data_AF-A0A0B7MRU2-F1
#
_entry.id   AF-A0A0B7MRU2-F1
#
_cell.length_a   1.000
_cell.length_b   1.000
_cell.length_c   1.000
_cell.angle_alpha   90.00
_cell.angle_beta   90.00
_cell.angle_gamma   90.00
#
_symmetry.space_group_name_H-M   'P 1'
#
loop_
_entity.id
_entity.type
_entity.pdbx_description
1 polymer ?
#
loop_
_entity_poly.entity_id
_entity_poly.type
_entity_poly.pdbx_seq_one_letter_code
_entity_poly.pdbx_strand_id
1 'polypeptide(L)' 'MTRQRKEVLIAWQKRKQDKIMHPYLEEKVPLGLVPYIQAMLLARHIRGDIEDYPPFFWK' A
#
# COMPACT_ATOMS: atom_id res chain seq x y z
N MET A 1 -21.64 2.18 -18.72
CA MET A 1 -20.41 1.49 -18.26
C MET A 1 -20.44 0.08 -18.82
N THR A 2 -19.43 -0.34 -19.60
CA THR A 2 -19.40 -1.71 -20.17
C THR A 2 -19.21 -2.74 -19.06
N ARG A 3 -19.76 -3.95 -19.23
CA ARG A 3 -19.72 -5.03 -18.23
C ARG A 3 -18.29 -5.33 -17.76
N GLN A 4 -17.35 -5.37 -18.70
CA GLN A 4 -15.94 -5.66 -18.46
C GLN A 4 -15.25 -4.59 -17.60
N ARG A 5 -15.52 -3.30 -17.84
CA ARG A 5 -14.98 -2.21 -17.00
C ARG A 5 -15.49 -2.31 -15.57
N LYS A 6 -16.76 -2.65 -15.39
CA LYS A 6 -17.37 -2.84 -14.07
C LYS A 6 -16.72 -3.99 -13.32
N GLU A 7 -16.51 -5.14 -13.99
CA GLU A 7 -15.87 -6.32 -13.40
C GLU A 7 -14.43 -6.01 -12.93
N VAL A 8 -13.63 -5.33 -13.74
CA VAL A 8 -12.27 -4.90 -13.37
C VAL A 8 -12.28 -3.97 -12.17
N LEU A 9 -13.15 -2.95 -12.17
CA LEU A 9 -13.24 -1.99 -11.06
C LEU A 9 -13.66 -2.68 -9.75
N ILE A 10 -14.60 -3.62 -9.80
CA ILE A 10 -15.02 -4.39 -8.61
C ILE A 10 -13.87 -5.26 -8.11
N ALA A 11 -13.19 -5.99 -9.00
CA ALA A 11 -12.05 -6.83 -8.63
C ALA A 11 -10.93 -6.00 -8.00
N TRP A 12 -10.63 -4.83 -8.58
CA TRP A 12 -9.64 -3.89 -8.04
C TRP A 12 -10.02 -3.35 -6.67
N GLN A 13 -11.28 -2.93 -6.47
CA GLN A 13 -11.75 -2.43 -5.17
C GLN A 13 -11.69 -3.51 -4.09
N LYS A 14 -12.03 -4.77 -4.44
CA LYS A 14 -11.88 -5.91 -3.53
C LYS A 14 -10.42 -6.15 -3.17
N ARG A 15 -9.53 -6.19 -4.17
CA ARG A 15 -8.09 -6.43 -3.97
C ARG A 15 -7.45 -5.42 -3.01
N LYS A 16 -7.86 -4.14 -3.06
CA LYS A 16 -7.37 -3.11 -2.13
C LYS A 16 -7.78 -3.34 -0.66
N GLN A 17 -8.85 -4.10 -0.40
CA GLN A 17 -9.33 -4.38 0.95
C GLN A 17 -8.60 -5.57 1.60
N ASP A 18 -7.95 -6.41 0.79
CA ASP A 18 -7.16 -7.55 1.27
C ASP A 18 -6.09 -7.05 2.25
N LYS A 19 -5.99 -7.70 3.41
CA LYS A 19 -4.97 -7.38 4.41
C LYS A 19 -3.68 -8.13 4.10
N ILE A 20 -2.57 -7.41 4.08
CA ILE A 20 -1.22 -7.94 3.90
C ILE A 20 -0.33 -7.53 5.07
N MET A 21 0.79 -8.23 5.25
CA MET A 21 1.83 -7.85 6.21
C MET A 21 2.72 -6.77 5.59
N HIS A 22 2.80 -5.58 6.20
CA HIS A 22 3.76 -4.58 5.74
C HIS A 22 5.16 -4.94 6.25
N PRO A 23 6.15 -5.20 5.37
CA PRO A 23 7.42 -5.82 5.77
C PRO A 23 8.25 -4.94 6.72
N TYR A 24 8.13 -3.63 6.62
CA TYR A 24 8.86 -2.69 7.48
C TYR A 24 8.13 -2.34 8.78
N LEU A 25 6.79 -2.34 8.77
CA LEU A 25 6.00 -1.97 9.96
C LEU A 25 5.66 -3.20 10.80
N GLU A 26 5.78 -4.40 10.22
CA GLU A 26 5.35 -5.66 10.82
C GLU A 26 3.87 -5.65 11.25
N GLU A 27 3.06 -4.84 10.56
CA GLU A 27 1.61 -4.66 10.82
C GLU A 27 0.72 -5.10 9.65
N LYS A 28 -0.44 -5.70 9.99
CA LYS A 28 -1.43 -6.14 8.99
C LYS A 28 -2.25 -4.94 8.52
N VAL A 29 -2.04 -4.54 7.26
CA VAL A 29 -2.68 -3.36 6.66
C VAL A 29 -3.44 -3.71 5.39
N PRO A 30 -4.53 -2.99 5.04
CA PRO A 30 -5.15 -3.13 3.73
C PRO A 30 -4.15 -2.83 2.61
N LEU A 31 -4.13 -3.63 1.54
CA LEU A 31 -3.25 -3.41 0.38
C LEU A 31 -3.42 -2.00 -0.21
N GLY A 32 -4.65 -1.49 -0.22
CA GLY A 32 -4.95 -0.14 -0.69
C GLY A 32 -4.32 0.98 0.14
N LEU A 33 -3.85 0.69 1.36
CA LEU A 33 -3.18 1.65 2.25
C LEU A 33 -1.67 1.72 2.02
N VAL A 34 -1.08 0.74 1.32
CA VAL A 34 0.37 0.69 1.06
C VAL A 34 0.92 1.99 0.45
N PRO A 35 0.29 2.60 -0.59
CA PRO A 35 0.80 3.84 -1.16
C PRO A 35 0.83 5.00 -0.16
N TYR A 36 -0.16 5.07 0.74
CA TYR A 36 -0.20 6.08 1.79
C TYR A 36 0.91 5.86 2.83
N ILE A 37 1.12 4.61 3.26
CA ILE A 37 2.20 4.26 4.20
C ILE A 37 3.56 4.60 3.60
N GLN A 38 3.78 4.27 2.33
CA GLN A 38 5.04 4.56 1.63
C GLN A 38 5.26 6.08 1.50
N ALA A 39 4.23 6.86 1.20
CA ALA A 39 4.33 8.32 1.21
C ALA A 39 4.68 8.89 2.60
N MET A 40 4.10 8.33 3.67
CA MET A 40 4.43 8.70 5.05
C MET A 40 5.88 8.36 5.41
N LEU A 41 6.36 7.16 5.05
CA LEU A 41 7.75 6.74 5.29
C LEU A 41 8.73 7.62 4.52
N LEU A 42 8.42 7.97 3.28
CA LEU A 42 9.22 8.90 2.49
C LEU A 42 9.27 10.30 3.14
N ALA A 43 8.14 10.81 3.60
CA ALA A 43 8.11 12.10 4.29
C ALA A 43 8.95 12.10 5.57
N ARG A 44 8.92 11.00 6.34
CA ARG A 44 9.77 10.81 7.53
C ARG A 44 11.25 10.81 7.16
N HIS A 45 11.63 10.12 6.09
CA HIS A 45 13.02 10.10 5.63
C HIS A 45 13.50 11.50 5.20
N ILE A 46 12.69 12.24 4.44
CA ILE A 46 13.03 13.63 4.02
C ILE A 46 13.22 14.58 5.22
N ARG A 47 12.47 14.35 6.31
CA ARG A 47 12.62 15.14 7.56
C ARG A 47 13.78 14.67 8.44
N GLY A 48 14.44 13.56 8.11
CA GLY A 48 15.47 12.95 8.94
C GLY A 48 14.93 12.18 10.15
N ASP A 49 13.62 11.88 10.18
CA ASP A 49 13.01 11.10 11.27
C ASP A 49 13.41 9.60 11.19
N ILE A 50 13.74 9.12 10.00
CA ILE A 50 14.27 7.77 9.75
C ILE A 50 15.51 7.87 8.85
N GLU A 51 16.51 7.05 9.15
CA GLU A 51 17.80 7.07 8.44
C GLU A 51 17.64 6.74 6.97
N ASP A 52 16.90 5.68 6.66
CA ASP A 52 16.65 5.22 5.29
C ASP A 52 15.15 5.15 4.97
N TYR A 53 14.83 5.32 3.69
CA TYR A 53 13.50 5.04 3.16
C TYR A 53 13.35 3.55 2.81
N PRO A 54 12.53 2.77 3.55
CA PRO A 54 12.42 1.35 3.33
C PRO A 54 11.48 1.02 2.15
N PRO A 55 11.95 0.31 1.12
CA PRO A 55 11.12 -0.07 -0.01
C PRO A 55 10.08 -1.13 0.38
N PHE A 56 8.88 -1.02 -0.19
CA PHE A 56 7.86 -2.06 -0.10
C PHE A 56 8.14 -3.19 -1.10
N PHE A 57 8.64 -4.32 -0.61
CA PHE A 57 8.77 -5.56 -1.39
C PHE A 57 7.67 -6.55 -1.00
N TRP A 58 6.77 -6.84 -1.95
CA TRP A 58 5.74 -7.86 -1.80
C TRP A 58 6.23 -9.18 -2.39
N LYS A 59 6.25 -10.25 -1.57
CA LYS A 59 6.41 -11.64 -2.03
C LYS A 59 5.08 -12.26 -2.40
#